data_AF-E3KJZ8-F1
#
_entry.id   AF-E3KJZ8-F1
#
_cell.length_a   1.000
_cell.length_b   1.000
_cell.length_c   1.000
_cell.angle_alpha   90.00
_cell.angle_beta   90.00
_cell.angle_gamma   90.00
#
_symmetry.space_group_name_H-M   'P 1'
#
loop_
_entity.id
_entity.type
_entity.pdbx_description
1 polymer ?
#
loop_
_entity_poly.entity_id
_entity_poly.type
_entity_poly.pdbx_seq_one_letter_code
_entity_poly.pdbx_strand_id
1 'polypeptide(L)'
;MEGKPVLRAPTLNWDSKGPREVSSTKEFFNLLANLEVDLKELSQMISKMSDLLKRSLDASSKSDREQIQDKLAQLSDDIRRLSAQIKQAIQSFEADHSLLRQRGDPDGNLSVRMDQLAALKKWFIKTVQHYAEVKQAARRSMKSRIKRCVLHHQSPFSLPHLASACVSL
;
A
#
# COMPACT_ATOMS: atom_id res chain seq x y z
N MET A 1 37.65 -4.04 -4.57
CA MET A 1 36.53 -4.03 -3.60
C MET A 1 35.30 -4.53 -4.34
N GLU A 2 35.06 -5.84 -4.26
CA GLU A 2 33.94 -6.48 -4.96
C GLU A 2 32.65 -6.32 -4.16
N GLY A 3 31.63 -5.74 -4.80
CA GLY A 3 30.28 -5.61 -4.27
C GLY A 3 29.56 -6.95 -4.32
N LYS A 4 29.26 -7.51 -3.15
CA LYS A 4 28.45 -8.72 -3.01
C LYS A 4 27.02 -8.45 -3.50
N PRO A 5 26.46 -9.26 -4.42
CA PRO A 5 25.07 -9.12 -4.79
C PRO A 5 24.19 -9.62 -3.64
N VAL A 6 23.22 -8.79 -3.24
CA VAL A 6 22.15 -9.17 -2.31
C VAL A 6 21.35 -10.29 -2.96
N LEU A 7 21.49 -11.51 -2.43
CA LEU A 7 20.69 -12.66 -2.81
C LEU A 7 19.24 -12.40 -2.39
N ARG A 8 18.42 -11.95 -3.34
CA ARG A 8 16.97 -11.90 -3.18
C ARG A 8 16.47 -13.34 -3.08
N ALA A 9 15.81 -13.68 -1.98
CA ALA A 9 15.27 -15.01 -1.74
C ALA A 9 14.27 -15.41 -2.85
N PRO A 10 14.08 -16.72 -3.10
CA PRO A 10 13.25 -17.19 -4.19
C PRO A 10 11.80 -16.73 -4.00
N THR A 11 11.20 -16.19 -5.06
CA THR A 11 9.74 -16.18 -5.21
C THR A 11 9.25 -17.62 -5.02
N LEU A 12 8.47 -17.86 -3.96
CA LEU A 12 7.82 -19.15 -3.76
C LEU A 12 7.08 -19.50 -5.07
N ASN A 13 7.09 -20.77 -5.45
CA ASN A 13 6.25 -21.28 -6.51
C ASN A 13 5.14 -22.06 -5.80
N TRP A 14 3.88 -21.62 -5.94
CA TRP A 14 2.74 -22.21 -5.23
C TRP A 14 2.05 -23.34 -6.02
N ASP A 15 2.61 -23.77 -7.14
CA ASP A 15 2.12 -24.93 -7.89
C ASP A 15 2.84 -26.20 -7.45
N SER A 16 2.35 -26.84 -6.38
CA SER A 16 2.71 -28.22 -6.05
C SER A 16 1.53 -28.91 -5.37
N LYS A 17 0.87 -29.78 -6.13
CA LYS A 17 -0.17 -30.72 -5.68
C LYS A 17 0.44 -31.74 -4.71
N GLY A 18 0.27 -31.47 -3.41
CA GLY A 18 0.54 -32.39 -2.30
C GLY A 18 -0.31 -31.98 -1.09
N PRO A 19 -0.50 -32.84 -0.07
CA PRO A 19 -1.13 -32.42 1.17
C PRO A 19 -0.33 -31.24 1.74
N ARG A 20 -0.99 -30.09 1.95
CA ARG A 20 -0.35 -28.86 2.46
C ARG A 20 0.36 -29.18 3.78
N GLU A 21 1.68 -29.17 3.74
CA GLU A 21 2.52 -29.29 4.94
C GLU A 21 2.49 -27.98 5.72
N VAL A 22 2.49 -28.09 7.05
CA VAL A 22 2.55 -26.93 7.93
C VAL A 22 3.99 -26.44 8.02
N SER A 23 4.19 -25.13 7.90
CA SER A 23 5.50 -24.51 8.07
C SER A 23 6.09 -24.75 9.47
N SER A 24 7.37 -25.11 9.51
CA SER A 24 8.11 -25.25 10.78
C SER A 24 8.15 -23.92 11.54
N THR A 25 8.43 -23.96 12.85
CA THR A 25 8.50 -22.74 13.67
C THR A 25 9.51 -21.73 13.13
N LYS A 26 10.66 -22.19 12.65
CA LYS A 26 11.70 -21.32 12.07
C LYS A 26 11.23 -20.68 10.75
N GLU A 27 10.63 -21.46 9.87
CA GLU A 27 10.10 -20.96 8.60
C GLU A 27 8.98 -19.95 8.82
N PHE A 28 8.09 -20.22 9.78
CA PHE A 28 7.03 -19.29 10.16
C PHE A 28 7.60 -17.91 10.52
N PHE A 29 8.57 -17.84 11.43
CA PHE A 29 9.15 -16.55 11.83
C PHE A 29 9.90 -15.84 10.70
N ASN A 30 10.55 -16.59 9.79
CA ASN A 30 11.18 -16.01 8.61
C ASN A 30 10.14 -15.41 7.65
N LEU A 31 9.05 -16.13 7.38
CA LEU A 31 7.95 -15.65 6.56
C LEU A 31 7.24 -14.47 7.21
N LEU A 32 7.10 -14.48 8.54
CA LEU A 32 6.51 -13.40 9.31
C LEU A 32 7.36 -12.13 9.22
N ALA A 33 8.69 -12.25 9.31
CA ALA A 33 9.61 -11.12 9.12
C ALA A 33 9.53 -10.53 7.71
N ASN A 34 9.37 -11.36 6.68
CA ASN A 34 9.13 -10.88 5.31
C ASN A 34 7.81 -10.11 5.22
N LEU A 35 6.74 -10.62 5.83
CA LEU A 35 5.44 -9.93 5.90
C LEU A 35 5.55 -8.56 6.61
N GLU A 36 6.34 -8.47 7.67
CA GLU A 36 6.64 -7.19 8.33
C GLU A 36 7.35 -6.21 7.39
N VAL A 37 8.32 -6.67 6.62
CA VAL A 37 9.03 -5.83 5.64
C VAL A 37 8.07 -5.32 4.58
N ASP A 38 7.22 -6.19 4.03
CA ASP A 38 6.21 -5.83 3.03
C ASP A 38 5.22 -4.78 3.59
N LEU A 39 4.84 -4.89 4.86
CA LEU A 39 3.98 -3.91 5.54
C LEU A 39 4.66 -2.55 5.70
N LYS A 40 5.96 -2.52 6.01
CA LYS A 40 6.75 -1.27 6.04
C LYS A 40 6.80 -0.64 4.66
N GLU A 41 7.05 -1.45 3.62
CA GLU A 41 7.09 -0.97 2.24
C GLU A 41 5.74 -0.38 1.81
N LEU A 42 4.63 -1.09 2.08
CA LEU A 42 3.28 -0.59 1.81
C LEU A 42 3.03 0.77 2.49
N SER A 43 3.41 0.89 3.76
CA SER A 43 3.25 2.12 4.54
C SER A 43 4.04 3.28 3.92
N GLN A 44 5.29 3.02 3.53
CA GLN A 44 6.15 4.02 2.88
C GLN A 44 5.61 4.45 1.50
N MET A 45 5.07 3.52 0.72
CA MET A 45 4.46 3.83 -0.57
C MET A 45 3.24 4.74 -0.42
N ILE A 46 2.41 4.49 0.59
CA ILE A 46 1.24 5.35 0.88
C ILE A 46 1.69 6.75 1.31
N SER A 47 2.74 6.87 2.14
CA SER A 47 3.31 8.18 2.49
C SER A 47 3.84 8.93 1.27
N LYS A 48 4.61 8.25 0.40
CA LYS A 48 5.08 8.81 -0.88
C LYS A 48 3.93 9.29 -1.76
N MET A 49 2.84 8.53 -1.82
CA MET A 49 1.64 8.91 -2.59
C MET A 49 1.01 10.18 -2.03
N SER A 50 0.87 10.27 -0.70
CA SER A 50 0.36 11.48 -0.03
C SER A 50 1.20 12.72 -0.40
N ASP A 51 2.53 12.59 -0.40
CA ASP A 51 3.43 13.69 -0.74
C ASP A 51 3.37 14.08 -2.22
N LEU A 52 3.26 13.10 -3.12
CA LEU A 52 3.07 13.36 -4.55
C LEU A 52 1.72 14.03 -4.83
N LEU A 53 0.65 13.62 -4.14
CA LEU A 53 -0.66 14.25 -4.26
C LEU A 53 -0.63 15.72 -3.82
N LYS A 54 0.10 16.05 -2.75
CA LYS A 54 0.31 17.45 -2.33
C LYS A 54 1.09 18.23 -3.39
N ARG A 55 2.22 17.68 -3.86
CA ARG A 55 3.03 18.31 -4.93
C ARG A 55 2.25 18.51 -6.24
N SER A 56 1.37 17.58 -6.58
CA SER A 56 0.48 17.70 -7.75
C SER A 56 -0.41 18.94 -7.65
N LEU A 57 -0.85 19.29 -6.43
CA LEU A 57 -1.67 20.48 -6.22
C LEU A 57 -0.88 21.78 -6.37
N ASP A 58 0.41 21.78 -6.03
CA ASP A 58 1.28 22.95 -6.06
C ASP A 58 2.02 23.13 -7.41
N ALA A 59 2.02 22.11 -8.27
CA ALA A 59 2.69 22.14 -9.56
C ALA A 59 2.14 23.25 -10.47
N SER A 60 3.03 24.13 -10.95
CA SER A 60 2.70 25.28 -11.78
C SER A 60 2.73 24.97 -13.28
N SER A 61 3.60 24.05 -13.71
CA SER A 61 3.74 23.67 -15.11
C SER A 61 2.89 22.44 -15.46
N LYS A 62 2.42 22.38 -16.71
CA LYS A 62 1.66 21.23 -17.22
C LYS A 62 2.52 19.96 -17.29
N SER A 63 3.78 20.09 -17.70
CA SER A 63 4.70 18.95 -17.79
C SER A 63 4.98 18.32 -16.42
N ASP A 64 5.17 19.13 -15.37
CA ASP A 64 5.36 18.62 -14.01
C ASP A 64 4.12 17.89 -13.50
N ARG A 65 2.92 18.40 -13.82
CA ARG A 65 1.66 17.75 -13.45
C ARG A 65 1.52 16.39 -14.12
N GLU A 66 1.79 16.28 -15.42
CA GLU A 66 1.73 15.02 -16.16
C GLU A 66 2.69 13.98 -15.56
N GLN A 67 3.95 14.36 -15.31
CA GLN A 67 4.92 13.46 -14.68
C GLN A 67 4.51 13.02 -13.26
N ILE A 68 3.89 13.91 -12.48
CA ILE A 68 3.39 13.55 -11.14
C ILE A 68 2.19 12.60 -11.25
N GLN A 69 1.29 12.81 -12.21
CA GLN A 69 0.14 11.91 -12.44
C GLN A 69 0.60 10.50 -12.85
N ASP A 70 1.59 10.39 -13.73
CA ASP A 70 2.14 9.08 -14.13
C ASP A 70 2.74 8.33 -12.94
N LYS A 71 3.52 9.02 -12.11
CA LYS A 71 4.08 8.46 -10.86
C LYS A 71 2.99 8.05 -9.88
N LEU A 72 1.91 8.82 -9.77
CA LEU A 72 0.77 8.49 -8.91
C LEU A 72 0.01 7.25 -9.40
N ALA A 73 -0.16 7.10 -10.72
CA ALA A 73 -0.79 5.93 -11.32
C ALA A 73 0.03 4.67 -11.04
N GLN A 74 1.34 4.71 -11.31
CA GLN A 74 2.26 3.61 -11.03
C GLN A 74 2.25 3.23 -9.55
N LEU A 75 2.37 4.21 -8.65
CA LEU A 75 2.39 3.96 -7.21
C LEU A 75 1.06 3.38 -6.71
N SER A 76 -0.08 3.80 -7.28
CA SER A 76 -1.40 3.24 -6.97
C SER A 76 -1.50 1.76 -7.36
N ASP A 77 -0.96 1.39 -8.52
CA ASP A 77 -0.94 0.00 -8.99
C ASP A 77 0.00 -0.87 -8.15
N ASP A 78 1.18 -0.35 -7.79
CA ASP A 78 2.13 -1.04 -6.93
C ASP A 78 1.54 -1.26 -5.52
N ILE A 79 0.88 -0.25 -4.93
CA ILE A 79 0.17 -0.37 -3.65
C ILE A 79 -0.91 -1.46 -3.73
N ARG A 80 -1.68 -1.51 -4.82
CA ARG A 80 -2.72 -2.53 -5.02
C ARG A 80 -2.11 -3.93 -5.08
N ARG A 81 -1.01 -4.09 -5.82
CA ARG A 81 -0.32 -5.38 -5.97
C ARG A 81 0.24 -5.86 -4.63
N LEU A 82 0.98 -5.02 -3.92
CA LEU A 82 1.60 -5.37 -2.64
C LEU A 82 0.53 -5.65 -1.57
N SER A 83 -0.55 -4.87 -1.52
CA SER A 83 -1.68 -5.13 -0.62
C SER A 83 -2.34 -6.49 -0.86
N ALA A 84 -2.48 -6.90 -2.13
CA ALA A 84 -3.00 -8.23 -2.47
C ALA A 84 -2.04 -9.36 -2.04
N GLN A 85 -0.73 -9.18 -2.22
CA GLN A 85 0.29 -10.14 -1.77
C GLN A 85 0.30 -10.30 -0.25
N ILE A 86 0.28 -9.19 0.50
CA ILE A 86 0.19 -9.19 1.96
C ILE A 86 -1.08 -9.90 2.43
N LYS A 87 -2.22 -9.62 1.79
CA LYS A 87 -3.49 -10.30 2.10
C LYS A 87 -3.39 -11.81 1.90
N GLN A 88 -2.81 -12.25 0.78
CA GLN A 88 -2.62 -13.68 0.49
C GLN A 88 -1.68 -14.35 1.50
N ALA A 89 -0.59 -13.68 1.90
CA ALA A 89 0.33 -14.17 2.93
C ALA A 89 -0.38 -14.36 4.28
N ILE A 90 -1.16 -13.37 4.74
CA ILE A 90 -1.97 -13.46 5.96
C ILE A 90 -2.93 -14.65 5.89
N GLN A 91 -3.65 -14.83 4.77
CA GLN A 91 -4.56 -15.96 4.58
C GLN A 91 -3.84 -17.30 4.60
N SER A 92 -2.61 -17.38 4.10
CA SER A 92 -1.80 -18.59 4.17
C SER A 92 -1.43 -18.93 5.61
N PHE A 93 -1.03 -17.95 6.43
CA PHE A 93 -0.79 -18.18 7.85
C PHE A 93 -2.06 -18.64 8.59
N GLU A 94 -3.22 -18.05 8.29
CA GLU A 94 -4.51 -18.47 8.87
C GLU A 94 -4.85 -19.93 8.51
N ALA A 95 -4.54 -20.36 7.28
CA ALA A 95 -4.71 -21.74 6.85
C ALA A 95 -3.75 -22.69 7.59
N ASP A 96 -2.47 -22.33 7.71
CA ASP A 96 -1.46 -23.11 8.44
C ASP A 96 -1.85 -23.27 9.92
N HIS A 97 -2.31 -22.19 10.56
CA HIS A 97 -2.80 -22.22 11.94
C HIS A 97 -4.04 -23.11 12.10
N SER A 98 -4.93 -23.13 11.10
CA SER A 98 -6.10 -24.01 11.10
C SER A 98 -5.71 -25.47 11.02
N LEU A 99 -4.67 -25.80 10.23
CA LEU A 99 -4.11 -27.15 10.15
C LEU A 99 -3.45 -27.58 11.46
N LEU A 100 -2.69 -26.69 12.11
CA LEU A 100 -2.11 -26.94 13.44
C LEU A 100 -3.18 -27.25 14.48
N ARG A 101 -4.30 -26.52 14.47
CA ARG A 101 -5.42 -26.79 15.38
C ARG A 101 -6.03 -28.17 15.15
N GLN A 102 -6.14 -28.62 13.91
CA GLN A 102 -6.74 -29.90 13.56
C GLN A 102 -5.84 -31.10 13.81
N ARG A 103 -4.54 -30.96 13.53
CA ARG A 103 -3.56 -32.06 13.61
C ARG A 103 -2.83 -32.15 14.95
N GLY A 104 -3.06 -31.16 15.83
CA GLY A 104 -2.26 -30.96 17.04
C GLY A 104 -1.10 -30.03 16.75
N ASP A 105 -0.75 -29.22 17.74
CA ASP A 105 0.36 -28.28 17.71
C ASP A 105 1.60 -28.96 18.29
N PRO A 106 2.50 -29.51 17.46
CA PRO A 106 3.64 -30.30 17.94
C PRO A 106 4.63 -29.44 18.75
N ASP A 107 4.70 -28.15 18.46
CA ASP A 107 5.65 -27.22 19.07
C ASP A 107 5.03 -26.44 20.25
N GLY A 108 3.72 -26.58 20.50
CA GLY A 108 3.00 -25.88 21.57
C GLY A 108 3.01 -24.34 21.45
N ASN A 109 3.25 -23.79 20.25
CA ASN A 109 3.42 -22.36 20.02
C ASN A 109 2.32 -21.70 19.18
N LEU A 110 1.22 -22.40 18.90
CA LEU A 110 0.11 -21.91 18.08
C LEU A 110 -0.47 -20.60 18.62
N SER A 111 -0.56 -20.43 19.94
CA SER A 111 -1.04 -19.17 20.55
C SER A 111 -0.14 -18.00 20.19
N VAL A 112 1.18 -18.16 20.33
CA VAL A 112 2.17 -17.14 19.98
C VAL A 112 2.09 -16.80 18.49
N ARG A 113 1.99 -17.81 17.61
CA ARG A 113 1.87 -17.58 16.17
C ARG A 113 0.60 -16.79 15.82
N MET A 114 -0.53 -17.12 16.46
CA MET A 114 -1.80 -16.42 16.30
C MET A 114 -1.73 -14.96 16.75
N ASP A 115 -1.13 -14.69 17.92
CA ASP A 115 -1.00 -13.35 18.47
C ASP A 115 -0.12 -12.45 17.58
N GLN A 116 1.01 -12.98 17.12
CA GLN A 116 1.91 -12.28 16.20
C GLN A 116 1.20 -11.94 14.88
N LEU A 117 0.51 -12.91 14.29
CA LEU A 117 -0.25 -12.68 13.06
C LEU A 117 -1.39 -11.66 13.28
N ALA A 118 -2.08 -11.71 14.42
CA ALA A 118 -3.14 -10.77 14.75
C ALA A 118 -2.64 -9.33 14.83
N ALA A 119 -1.44 -9.11 15.39
CA ALA A 119 -0.79 -7.81 15.43
C ALA A 119 -0.50 -7.28 14.02
N LEU A 120 0.08 -8.10 13.14
CA LEU A 120 0.37 -7.71 11.75
C LEU A 120 -0.90 -7.47 10.94
N LYS A 121 -1.94 -8.29 11.13
CA LYS A 121 -3.25 -8.09 10.50
C LYS A 121 -3.88 -6.76 10.92
N LYS A 122 -3.80 -6.42 12.21
CA LYS A 122 -4.26 -5.11 12.71
C LYS A 122 -3.49 -3.96 12.07
N TRP A 123 -2.18 -4.09 11.91
CA TRP A 123 -1.36 -3.09 11.23
C TRP A 123 -1.69 -2.98 9.74
N PHE A 124 -1.88 -4.10 9.05
CA PHE A 124 -2.33 -4.12 7.65
C PHE A 124 -3.64 -3.36 7.46
N ILE A 125 -4.64 -3.66 8.29
CA ILE A 125 -5.96 -3.00 8.23
C ILE A 125 -5.83 -1.49 8.41
N LYS A 126 -5.06 -1.04 9.42
CA LYS A 126 -4.78 0.38 9.65
C LYS A 126 -4.10 1.04 8.44
N THR A 127 -3.15 0.33 7.84
CA THR A 127 -2.40 0.84 6.68
C THR A 127 -3.30 0.99 5.45
N VAL A 128 -4.19 0.03 5.19
CA VAL A 128 -5.17 0.10 4.11
C VAL A 128 -6.22 1.20 4.37
N GLN A 129 -6.64 1.38 5.62
CA GLN A 129 -7.53 2.49 6.00
C GLN A 129 -6.85 3.84 5.74
N HIS A 130 -5.60 4.01 6.15
CA HIS A 130 -4.82 5.22 5.88
C HIS A 130 -4.71 5.50 4.37
N TYR A 131 -4.50 4.47 3.54
CA TYR A 131 -4.50 4.62 2.09
C TYR A 131 -5.84 5.17 1.56
N ALA A 132 -6.97 4.65 2.06
CA ALA A 132 -8.29 5.13 1.67
C ALA A 132 -8.50 6.61 2.08
N GLU A 133 -8.05 7.00 3.27
CA GLU A 133 -8.09 8.37 3.76
C GLU A 133 -7.26 9.31 2.88
N VAL A 134 -6.04 8.93 2.49
CA VAL A 134 -5.17 9.71 1.59
C VAL A 134 -5.88 9.98 0.26
N LYS A 135 -6.49 8.95 -0.35
CA LYS A 135 -7.26 9.13 -1.60
C LYS A 135 -8.49 10.02 -1.40
N GLN A 136 -9.18 9.88 -0.28
CA GLN A 136 -10.37 10.69 0.01
C GLN A 136 -9.99 12.17 0.23
N ALA A 137 -8.89 12.43 0.95
CA ALA A 137 -8.37 13.77 1.20
C ALA A 137 -7.96 14.47 -0.12
N ALA A 138 -7.32 13.76 -1.04
CA ALA A 138 -6.98 14.29 -2.36
C ALA A 138 -8.22 14.64 -3.19
N ARG A 139 -9.23 13.76 -3.22
CA ARG A 139 -10.52 14.02 -3.89
C ARG A 139 -11.22 15.26 -3.33
N ARG A 140 -11.24 15.42 -1.99
CA ARG A 140 -11.80 16.60 -1.32
C ARG A 140 -11.06 17.87 -1.70
N SER A 141 -9.73 17.84 -1.71
CA SER A 141 -8.88 18.98 -2.07
C SER A 141 -9.12 19.44 -3.50
N MET A 142 -9.19 18.50 -4.45
CA MET A 142 -9.51 18.81 -5.85
C MET A 142 -10.90 19.45 -5.98
N LYS A 143 -11.92 18.86 -5.35
CA LYS A 143 -13.30 19.40 -5.38
C LYS A 143 -13.37 20.84 -4.84
N SER A 144 -12.65 21.13 -3.76
CA SER A 144 -12.59 22.48 -3.18
C SER A 144 -11.93 23.50 -4.12
N ARG A 145 -10.87 23.11 -4.85
CA ARG A 145 -10.23 23.98 -5.86
C ARG A 145 -11.17 24.28 -7.02
N ILE A 146 -11.86 23.27 -7.54
CA ILE A 146 -12.84 23.45 -8.62
C ILE A 146 -13.94 24.41 -8.18
N LYS A 147 -14.52 24.21 -6.98
CA LYS A 147 -15.53 25.12 -6.44
C LYS A 147 -15.03 26.57 -6.35
N ARG A 148 -13.79 26.77 -5.86
CA ARG A 148 -13.18 28.11 -5.77
C ARG A 148 -12.98 28.75 -7.14
N CYS A 149 -12.50 27.98 -8.13
CA CYS A 149 -12.34 28.47 -9.50
C CYS A 149 -13.70 28.86 -10.12
N VAL A 150 -14.74 28.03 -9.94
CA VAL A 150 -16.08 28.33 -10.46
C VAL A 150 -16.66 29.59 -9.82
N LEU A 151 -16.58 29.71 -8.49
CA LEU A 151 -17.04 30.92 -7.78
C LEU A 151 -16.27 32.18 -8.20
N HIS A 152 -14.95 32.06 -8.39
CA HIS A 152 -14.13 33.18 -8.86
C HIS A 152 -14.48 33.57 -10.30
N HIS A 153 -14.69 32.62 -11.20
CA HIS A 153 -15.06 32.89 -12.59
C HIS A 153 -16.46 33.53 -12.73
N GLN A 154 -17.40 33.15 -11.86
CA GLN A 154 -18.74 33.75 -11.83
C GLN A 154 -18.79 35.14 -11.16
N SER A 155 -17.67 35.62 -10.60
CA SER A 155 -17.60 36.96 -10.02
C SER A 155 -17.47 38.02 -11.14
N PRO A 156 -18.28 39.09 -11.12
CA PRO A 156 -18.24 40.15 -12.12
C PRO A 156 -16.95 40.99 -12.11
N PHE A 157 -16.05 40.77 -11.13
CA PHE A 157 -14.73 41.41 -11.01
C PHE A 157 -13.57 40.48 -11.38
N SER A 158 -13.84 39.35 -12.03
CA SER A 158 -12.79 38.37 -12.34
C SER A 158 -11.88 38.83 -13.48
N LEU A 159 -10.59 39.03 -13.18
CA LEU A 159 -9.59 39.37 -14.19
C LEU A 159 -9.36 38.15 -15.13
N PRO A 160 -9.45 38.31 -16.47
CA PRO A 160 -9.47 37.19 -17.42
C PRO A 160 -8.21 36.31 -17.38
N HIS A 161 -7.05 36.86 -17.01
CA HIS A 161 -5.81 36.08 -16.86
C HIS A 161 -5.83 35.07 -15.68
N LEU A 162 -6.66 35.30 -14.66
CA LEU A 162 -6.78 34.42 -13.48
C LEU A 162 -7.78 33.28 -13.74
N ALA A 163 -8.76 33.51 -14.61
CA ALA A 163 -9.70 32.49 -15.06
C ALA A 163 -9.01 31.43 -15.96
N SER A 164 -8.08 31.85 -16.83
CA SER A 164 -7.34 30.93 -17.73
C SER A 164 -6.43 29.93 -16.99
N ALA A 165 -5.78 30.36 -15.91
CA ALA A 165 -4.96 29.48 -15.06
C ALA A 165 -5.79 28.43 -14.29
N CYS A 166 -7.09 28.68 -14.09
CA CYS A 166 -8.02 27.79 -13.40
C CYS A 166 -8.56 26.66 -14.29
N VAL A 167 -8.62 26.84 -15.61
CA VAL A 167 -9.20 25.87 -16.57
C VAL A 167 -8.18 24.83 -17.05
N SER A 168 -6.88 25.09 -16.88
CA SER A 168 -5.80 24.15 -17.23
C SER A 168 -5.53 23.09 -16.14
N LEU A 169 -6.52 22.84 -15.25
CA LEU A 169 -6.50 21.83 -14.18
C LEU A 169 -6.99 20.47 -14.68
#